data_AF-A0A3N5QTL7-F1
#
_entry.id   AF-A0A3N5QTL7-F1
#
_cell.length_a   1.000
_cell.length_b   1.000
_cell.length_c   1.000
_cell.angle_alpha   90.00
_cell.angle_beta   90.00
_cell.angle_gamma   90.00
#
_symmetry.space_group_name_H-M   'P 1'
#
loop_
_entity.id
_entity.type
_entity.pdbx_description
1 polymer ?
#
loop_
_entity_poly.entity_id
_entity_poly.type
_entity_poly.pdbx_seq_one_letter_code
_entity_poly.pdbx_strand_id
1 'polypeptide(L)' 'ESKNNDVYLFMREHPAGRCLVALNFSDQAQSISIPGEHGQTILSTYMDREGIGTLDKLPLRGNEGIIIKL' A
#
# COMPACT_ATOMS: atom_id res chain seq x y z
N GLU A 1 21.02 -10.10 -10.92
CA GLU A 1 20.00 -9.14 -10.44
C GLU A 1 18.76 -9.93 -10.07
N SER A 2 18.43 -10.03 -8.78
CA SER A 2 17.17 -10.64 -8.34
C SER A 2 16.23 -9.51 -7.91
N LYS A 3 15.55 -8.88 -8.88
CA LYS A 3 14.39 -8.02 -8.60
C LYS A 3 13.18 -8.92 -8.42
N ASN A 4 13.07 -9.57 -7.26
CA ASN A 4 11.80 -10.15 -6.85
C ASN A 4 10.92 -9.00 -6.36
N ASN A 5 10.28 -8.29 -7.30
CA ASN A 5 9.46 -7.13 -7.00
C ASN A 5 8.02 -7.61 -6.75
N ASP A 6 7.85 -8.38 -5.67
CA ASP A 6 6.59 -9.03 -5.29
C ASP A 6 5.45 -8.03 -5.06
N VAL A 7 5.79 -6.74 -4.88
CA VAL A 7 4.82 -5.66 -4.71
C VAL A 7 4.81 -4.74 -5.94
N TYR A 8 3.62 -4.57 -6.52
CA TYR A 8 3.35 -3.52 -7.49
C TYR A 8 2.80 -2.28 -6.78
N LEU A 9 3.55 -1.19 -6.83
CA LEU A 9 3.29 0.06 -6.12
C LEU A 9 3.19 1.22 -7.11
N PHE A 10 2.11 1.98 -7.08
CA PHE A 10 1.97 3.19 -7.91
C PHE A 10 1.09 4.25 -7.25
N MET A 11 1.34 5.50 -7.64
CA MET A 11 0.54 6.66 -7.25
C MET A 11 -0.52 6.94 -8.30
N ARG A 12 -1.72 7.30 -7.86
CA ARG A 12 -2.77 7.88 -8.71
C ARG A 12 -3.00 9.32 -8.26
N GLU A 13 -2.84 10.24 -9.21
CA GLU A 13 -3.01 11.67 -8.98
C GLU A 13 -4.25 12.18 -9.71
N HIS A 14 -5.02 13.01 -9.03
CA HIS A 14 -6.17 13.71 -9.56
C HIS A 14 -6.24 15.10 -8.89
N PRO A 15 -6.85 16.13 -9.51
CA PRO A 15 -7.02 17.43 -8.86
C PRO A 15 -7.71 17.39 -7.48
N ALA A 16 -8.49 16.34 -7.21
CA ALA A 16 -9.18 16.14 -5.94
C ALA A 16 -8.34 15.44 -4.85
N GLY A 17 -7.13 14.98 -5.17
CA GLY A 17 -6.24 14.31 -4.23
C GLY A 17 -5.40 13.20 -4.86
N ARG A 18 -4.54 12.61 -4.04
CA ARG A 18 -3.64 11.52 -4.43
C ARG A 18 -4.03 10.25 -3.66
N CYS A 19 -3.84 9.11 -4.28
CA CYS A 19 -3.89 7.84 -3.57
C CYS A 19 -2.74 6.92 -4.00
N LEU A 20 -2.28 6.14 -3.04
CA LEU A 20 -1.34 5.06 -3.23
C LEU A 20 -2.12 3.76 -3.47
N VAL A 21 -1.69 2.99 -4.46
CA VAL A 21 -2.15 1.61 -4.67
C VAL A 21 -0.95 0.69 -4.51
N ALA A 22 -1.07 -0.30 -3.62
CA ALA A 22 -0.06 -1.32 -3.39
C ALA A 22 -0.69 -2.72 -3.50
N LEU A 23 -0.11 -3.58 -4.33
CA LEU A 23 -0.57 -4.93 -4.58
C LEU A 23 0.58 -5.91 -4.31
N ASN A 24 0.43 -6.76 -3.31
CA ASN A 24 1.34 -7.87 -3.08
C ASN A 24 0.92 -9.07 -3.93
N PHE A 25 1.73 -9.43 -4.92
CA PHE A 25 1.53 -10.58 -5.81
C PHE A 25 2.14 -11.88 -5.25
N SER A 26 2.85 -11.82 -4.13
CA SER A 26 3.32 -13.02 -3.43
C SER A 26 2.32 -13.49 -2.38
N ASP A 27 2.36 -14.78 -2.03
CA ASP A 27 1.63 -15.34 -0.90
C ASP A 27 2.32 -15.08 0.46
N GLN A 28 3.52 -14.50 0.43
CA GLN A 28 4.28 -14.09 1.61
C GLN A 28 3.96 -12.66 2.02
N ALA A 29 4.12 -12.35 3.31
CA ALA A 29 4.02 -10.97 3.77
C ALA A 29 5.18 -10.13 3.21
N GLN A 30 4.86 -8.91 2.77
CA GLN A 30 5.81 -7.94 2.25
C GLN A 30 5.73 -6.65 3.07
N SER A 31 6.75 -5.80 2.97
CA SER A 31 6.74 -4.48 3.61
C SER A 31 7.20 -3.44 2.61
N ILE A 32 6.43 -2.37 2.47
CA ILE A 32 6.85 -1.18 1.73
C ILE A 32 7.12 -0.03 2.71
N SER A 33 7.89 0.95 2.27
CA SER A 33 8.21 2.15 3.04
C SER A 33 8.12 3.36 2.12
N ILE A 34 7.34 4.36 2.54
CA ILE A 34 7.24 5.66 1.88
C ILE A 34 7.49 6.72 2.96
N PRO A 35 8.76 7.06 3.22
CA PRO A 35 9.13 7.90 4.35
C PRO A 35 8.46 9.28 4.30
N GLY A 36 7.90 9.71 5.43
CA GLY A 36 7.30 11.04 5.60
C GLY A 36 5.89 11.20 5.04
N GLU A 37 5.31 10.16 4.43
CA GLU A 37 3.92 10.17 3.98
C GLU A 37 2.98 9.63 5.07
N HIS A 38 1.81 10.25 5.15
CA HIS A 38 0.69 9.79 5.97
C HIS A 38 -0.50 9.49 5.08
N GLY A 39 -1.36 8.57 5.49
CA GLY A 39 -2.54 8.30 4.70
C GLY A 39 -3.64 7.57 5.44
N GLN A 40 -4.83 7.64 4.86
CA GLN A 40 -6.01 6.93 5.32
C GLN A 40 -6.22 5.68 4.47
N THR A 41 -6.32 4.52 5.13
CA THR A 41 -6.73 3.29 4.43
C THR A 41 -8.17 3.44 3.97
N ILE A 42 -8.39 3.37 2.66
CA ILE A 42 -9.73 3.41 2.06
C ILE A 42 -10.29 2.00 1.89
N LEU A 43 -9.43 1.06 1.48
CA LEU A 43 -9.82 -0.32 1.23
C LEU A 43 -8.58 -1.22 1.35
N SER A 44 -8.74 -2.35 2.02
CA SER A 44 -7.89 -3.54 1.86
C SER A 44 -8.75 -4.68 1.31
N THR A 45 -8.18 -5.55 0.48
CA THR A 45 -8.88 -6.74 -0.01
C THR A 45 -9.29 -7.71 1.11
N TYR A 46 -8.65 -7.63 2.28
CA TYR A 46 -9.03 -8.39 3.47
C TYR A 46 -10.17 -7.75 4.28
N MET A 47 -10.57 -6.51 3.95
CA MET A 47 -11.73 -5.81 4.54
C MET A 47 -11.68 -5.60 6.07
N ASP A 48 -10.51 -5.73 6.69
CA ASP A 48 -10.31 -5.69 8.14
C ASP A 48 -9.32 -4.60 8.60
N ARG A 49 -9.02 -3.64 7.72
CA ARG A 49 -8.08 -2.56 7.96
C ARG A 49 -8.69 -1.21 7.64
N GLU A 50 -8.64 -0.30 8.60
CA GLU A 50 -9.15 1.06 8.51
C GLU A 50 -8.23 2.05 9.25
N GLY A 51 -8.45 3.34 9.05
CA GLY A 51 -7.81 4.41 9.84
C GLY A 51 -6.67 5.15 9.14
N ILE A 52 -6.10 6.12 9.86
CA ILE A 52 -5.03 7.02 9.43
C ILE A 52 -3.72 6.61 10.09
N GLY A 53 -2.62 6.59 9.34
CA GLY A 53 -1.31 6.25 9.87
C GLY A 53 -0.14 6.75 9.02
N THR A 54 1.08 6.57 9.53
CA THR A 54 2.32 6.78 8.76
C THR A 54 2.54 5.65 7.75
N LEU A 55 3.18 5.96 6.63
CA LEU A 55 3.61 5.01 5.61
C LEU A 55 5.11 4.70 5.66
N ASP A 56 5.82 5.13 6.71
CA ASP A 56 7.23 4.80 6.95
C ASP A 56 7.47 3.28 6.98
N LYS A 57 6.45 2.52 7.41
CA LYS A 57 6.40 1.06 7.32
C LYS A 57 4.97 0.60 7.09
N LEU A 58 4.67 0.19 5.87
CA LEU A 58 3.38 -0.39 5.50
C LEU A 58 3.53 -1.90 5.27
N PRO A 59 3.10 -2.74 6.24
CA PRO A 59 3.02 -4.17 6.03
C PRO A 59 1.87 -4.49 5.06
N LEU A 60 2.12 -5.44 4.16
CA LEU A 60 1.16 -6.06 3.26
C LEU A 60 1.16 -7.56 3.53
N ARG A 61 -0.02 -8.13 3.77
CA ARG A 61 -0.20 -9.59 3.84
C ARG A 61 -0.02 -10.21 2.46
N GLY A 62 0.20 -11.53 2.41
CA GLY A 62 0.21 -12.27 1.16
C GLY A 62 -1.06 -12.02 0.36
N ASN A 63 -0.92 -11.76 -0.94
CA ASN A 63 -2.04 -11.47 -1.84
C ASN A 63 -2.89 -10.23 -1.45
N GLU A 64 -2.39 -9.34 -0.58
CA GLU A 64 -3.12 -8.13 -0.19
C GLU A 64 -3.02 -7.04 -1.25
N GLY A 65 -4.16 -6.47 -1.62
CA GLY A 65 -4.25 -5.19 -2.30
C GLY A 65 -4.79 -4.13 -1.34
N ILE A 66 -4.15 -2.96 -1.30
CA ILE A 66 -4.57 -1.85 -0.45
C ILE A 66 -4.57 -0.52 -1.23
N ILE A 67 -5.58 0.31 -0.95
CA ILE A 67 -5.69 1.68 -1.45
C ILE A 67 -5.63 2.63 -0.25
N ILE A 68 -4.69 3.57 -0.30
CA ILE A 68 -4.50 4.57 0.75
C ILE A 68 -4.66 5.96 0.13
N LYS A 69 -5.54 6.76 0.69
CA LYS A 69 -5.61 8.20 0.36
C LYS A 69 -4.49 8.92 1.09
N LEU A 70 -3.71 9.71 0.37
CA LEU A 70 -2.68 10.60 0.93
C LEU A 70 -3.26 11.98 1.21
#